data_AF-A0A7W3JAM5-F1
#
_entry.id   AF-A0A7W3JAM5-F1
#
_cell.length_a   1.000
_cell.length_b   1.000
_cell.length_c   1.000
_cell.angle_alpha   90.00
_cell.angle_beta   90.00
_cell.angle_gamma   90.00
#
_symmetry.space_group_name_H-M   'P 1'
#
loop_
_entity.id
_entity.type
_entity.pdbx_description
1 polymer ?
#
loop_
_entity_poly.entity_id
_entity_poly.type
_entity_poly.pdbx_seq_one_letter_code
_entity_poly.pdbx_strand_id
1 'polypeptide(L)'
;MTGPRPVALGYVAARDTAEVERQSREVTAYVSAEGLALVEILDDTRDGLTISQVADAARTHGVDVVVVPAEARLAEAYTRLAYELERDGMRCVLLGDPHPTTRHGHVLSGLGSRS
;
A
#
# COMPACT_ATOMS: atom_id res chain seq x y z
N MET A 1 -23.86 -13.26 10.60
CA MET A 1 -22.52 -13.90 10.62
C MET A 1 -21.62 -13.09 9.71
N THR A 2 -20.73 -12.26 10.27
CA THR A 2 -19.65 -11.66 9.49
C THR A 2 -18.68 -12.77 9.11
N GLY A 3 -18.43 -12.97 7.81
CA GLY A 3 -17.39 -13.89 7.34
C GLY A 3 -16.01 -13.52 7.88
N PRO A 4 -15.00 -14.39 7.71
CA PRO A 4 -13.64 -14.07 8.10
C PRO A 4 -13.20 -12.75 7.44
N ARG A 5 -12.49 -11.92 8.20
CA ARG A 5 -11.93 -10.66 7.67
C ARG A 5 -10.87 -11.03 6.63
N PRO A 6 -10.85 -10.37 5.46
CA PRO A 6 -9.79 -10.62 4.49
C PRO A 6 -8.42 -10.27 5.08
N VAL A 7 -7.42 -11.06 4.76
CA VAL A 7 -6.06 -10.94 5.28
C VAL A 7 -5.24 -10.05 4.36
N ALA A 8 -4.48 -9.12 4.94
CA ALA A 8 -3.62 -8.20 4.23
C ALA A 8 -2.14 -8.41 4.55
N LEU A 9 -1.29 -8.22 3.56
CA LEU A 9 0.17 -8.16 3.68
C LEU A 9 0.63 -6.76 3.30
N GLY A 10 1.43 -6.14 4.17
CA GLY A 10 2.09 -4.87 3.88
C GLY A 10 3.43 -5.08 3.21
N TYR A 11 3.85 -4.12 2.37
CA TYR A 11 5.22 -4.01 1.88
C TYR A 11 5.75 -2.62 2.20
N VAL A 12 6.98 -2.51 2.66
CA VAL A 12 7.67 -1.23 2.86
C VAL A 12 9.05 -1.31 2.25
N ALA A 13 9.46 -0.26 1.55
CA ALA A 13 10.79 -0.16 0.97
C ALA A 13 11.24 1.28 1.03
N ALA A 14 12.27 1.53 1.83
CA ALA A 14 12.84 2.85 2.01
C ALA A 14 14.33 2.76 2.29
N ARG A 15 15.03 3.90 2.14
CA ARG A 15 16.47 4.00 2.37
C ARG A 15 16.83 4.29 3.82
N ASP A 16 15.89 4.81 4.59
CA ASP A 16 16.07 5.19 5.98
C ASP A 16 14.90 4.71 6.85
N THR A 17 15.17 4.58 8.15
CA THR A 17 14.22 4.04 9.12
C THR A 17 13.01 4.94 9.37
N ALA A 18 13.14 6.26 9.21
CA ALA A 18 12.02 7.17 9.42
C ALA A 18 10.96 6.98 8.33
N GLU A 19 11.39 6.78 7.09
CA GLU A 19 10.52 6.51 5.97
C GLU A 19 9.88 5.10 6.06
N VAL A 20 10.61 4.09 6.54
CA VAL A 20 10.02 2.77 6.86
C VAL A 20 8.89 2.88 7.87
N GLU A 21 9.12 3.64 8.95
CA GLU A 21 8.10 3.85 9.97
C GLU A 21 6.89 4.60 9.41
N ARG A 22 7.11 5.60 8.55
CA ARG A 22 6.03 6.33 7.88
C ARG A 22 5.19 5.38 7.03
N GLN A 23 5.83 4.63 6.13
CA GLN A 23 5.16 3.68 5.24
C GLN A 23 4.42 2.59 6.03
N SER A 24 5.03 2.05 7.09
CA SER A 24 4.36 1.06 7.95
C SER A 24 3.10 1.62 8.61
N ARG A 25 3.13 2.87 9.09
CA ARG A 25 1.96 3.53 9.68
C ARG A 25 0.87 3.75 8.63
N GLU A 26 1.23 4.14 7.41
CA GLU A 26 0.28 4.36 6.31
C GLU A 26 -0.39 3.04 5.88
N VAL A 27 0.39 1.98 5.70
CA VAL A 27 -0.13 0.63 5.41
C VAL A 27 -1.07 0.16 6.52
N THR A 28 -0.66 0.31 7.79
CA THR A 28 -1.47 -0.09 8.94
C THR A 28 -2.78 0.70 9.02
N ALA A 29 -2.73 2.01 8.75
CA ALA A 29 -3.89 2.88 8.74
C ALA A 29 -4.87 2.49 7.63
N TYR A 30 -4.37 2.21 6.41
CA TYR A 30 -5.18 1.75 5.29
C TYR A 30 -5.86 0.41 5.60
N VAL A 31 -5.09 -0.59 6.06
CA VAL A 31 -5.61 -1.91 6.43
C VAL A 31 -6.71 -1.79 7.48
N SER A 32 -6.50 -0.94 8.49
CA SER A 32 -7.50 -0.70 9.54
C SER A 32 -8.77 -0.03 9.00
N ALA A 33 -8.63 0.95 8.11
CA ALA A 33 -9.76 1.66 7.50
C ALA A 33 -10.61 0.76 6.59
N GLU A 34 -9.97 -0.16 5.86
CA GLU A 34 -10.63 -1.14 4.99
C GLU A 34 -11.17 -2.37 5.75
N GLY A 35 -10.93 -2.46 7.07
CA GLY A 35 -11.37 -3.58 7.90
C GLY A 35 -10.64 -4.90 7.61
N LEU A 36 -9.43 -4.83 7.05
CA LEU A 36 -8.58 -5.99 6.77
C LEU A 36 -7.83 -6.44 8.04
N ALA A 37 -7.36 -7.69 8.05
CA ALA A 37 -6.47 -8.21 9.08
C ALA A 37 -5.02 -8.21 8.57
N LEU A 38 -4.17 -7.32 9.09
CA LEU A 38 -2.75 -7.29 8.72
C LEU A 38 -2.01 -8.50 9.31
N VAL A 39 -1.45 -9.36 8.47
CA VAL A 39 -0.68 -10.53 8.91
C VAL A 39 0.79 -10.19 9.17
N GLU A 40 1.38 -9.40 8.28
CA GLU A 40 2.81 -9.07 8.28
C GLU A 40 3.08 -7.82 7.41
N ILE A 41 4.18 -7.14 7.69
CA ILE A 41 4.75 -6.10 6.82
C ILE A 41 6.13 -6.59 6.38
N LEU A 42 6.31 -6.78 5.07
CA LEU A 42 7.59 -7.10 4.47
C LEU A 42 8.47 -5.86 4.39
N ASP A 43 9.63 -5.90 5.04
CA ASP A 43 10.65 -4.86 4.99
C ASP A 43 11.68 -5.16 3.90
N ASP A 44 11.68 -4.34 2.85
CA ASP A 44 12.61 -4.43 1.72
C ASP A 44 13.66 -3.30 1.71
N THR A 45 14.09 -2.88 2.90
CA THR A 45 15.17 -1.87 3.03
C THR A 45 16.54 -2.40 2.63
N ARG A 46 16.76 -3.72 2.69
CA ARG A 46 18.10 -4.33 2.52
C ARG A 46 18.18 -5.47 1.52
N ASP A 47 17.13 -6.28 1.42
CA ASP A 47 17.23 -7.60 0.80
C ASP A 47 16.86 -7.62 -0.70
N GLY A 48 16.18 -6.60 -1.20
CA GLY A 48 15.80 -6.49 -2.61
C GLY A 48 14.77 -7.56 -3.00
N LEU A 49 13.65 -7.61 -2.27
CA LEU A 49 12.57 -8.56 -2.48
C LEU A 49 12.04 -8.49 -3.92
N THR A 50 11.93 -9.68 -4.51
CA THR A 50 11.38 -9.85 -5.85
C THR A 50 9.86 -10.03 -5.81
N ILE A 51 9.21 -9.77 -6.94
CA ILE A 51 7.77 -10.01 -7.12
C ILE A 51 7.39 -11.43 -6.71
N SER A 52 8.17 -12.44 -7.12
CA SER A 52 7.91 -13.84 -6.78
C SER A 52 7.99 -14.10 -5.28
N GLN A 53 8.96 -13.50 -4.57
CA GLN A 53 9.06 -13.64 -3.12
C GLN A 53 7.87 -13.00 -2.38
N VAL A 54 7.40 -11.82 -2.84
CA VAL A 54 6.20 -11.19 -2.27
C VAL A 54 4.95 -12.02 -2.54
N ALA A 55 4.80 -12.56 -3.75
CA ALA A 55 3.67 -13.44 -4.09
C ALA A 55 3.72 -14.76 -3.29
N ASP A 56 4.90 -15.36 -3.11
CA ASP A 56 5.09 -16.57 -2.30
C ASP A 56 4.76 -16.34 -0.82
N ALA A 57 5.18 -15.20 -0.26
CA ALA A 57 4.80 -14.80 1.09
C ALA A 57 3.27 -14.65 1.19
N ALA A 58 2.65 -13.91 0.28
CA ALA A 58 1.21 -13.72 0.25
C ALA A 58 0.45 -15.05 0.20
N ARG A 59 0.88 -15.99 -0.66
CA ARG A 59 0.32 -17.35 -0.72
C ARG A 59 0.47 -18.14 0.57
N THR A 60 1.67 -18.13 1.15
CA THR A 60 1.99 -18.88 2.37
C THR A 60 1.11 -18.45 3.54
N HIS A 61 0.80 -17.16 3.61
CA HIS A 61 -0.04 -16.58 4.66
C HIS A 61 -1.54 -16.56 4.32
N GLY A 62 -1.94 -17.00 3.13
CA GLY A 62 -3.34 -16.95 2.69
C GLY A 62 -3.89 -15.53 2.60
N VAL A 63 -3.07 -14.61 2.09
CA VAL A 63 -3.37 -13.18 1.98
C VAL A 63 -4.36 -12.94 0.85
N ASP A 64 -5.36 -12.09 1.08
CA ASP A 64 -6.31 -11.66 0.05
C ASP A 64 -5.88 -10.34 -0.63
N VAL A 65 -5.12 -9.51 0.09
CA VAL A 65 -4.74 -8.16 -0.34
C VAL A 65 -3.28 -7.85 -0.01
N VAL A 66 -2.48 -7.46 -0.99
CA VAL A 66 -1.12 -6.93 -0.79
C VAL A 66 -1.17 -5.41 -0.94
N VAL A 67 -0.66 -4.69 0.06
CA VAL A 67 -0.63 -3.22 0.09
C VAL A 67 0.80 -2.73 -0.13
N VAL A 68 1.01 -1.96 -1.19
CA VAL A 68 2.33 -1.47 -1.63
C VAL A 68 2.31 0.06 -1.69
N PRO A 69 3.15 0.77 -0.91
CA PRO A 69 3.28 2.22 -1.02
C PRO A 69 3.77 2.64 -2.41
N ALA A 70 3.26 3.76 -2.93
CA ALA A 70 3.60 4.28 -4.27
C ALA A 70 5.07 4.71 -4.38
N GLU A 71 5.69 5.06 -3.26
CA GLU A 71 7.11 5.42 -3.15
C GLU A 71 8.03 4.20 -3.07
N ALA A 72 7.48 3.01 -2.87
CA ALA A 72 8.25 1.79 -2.71
C ALA A 72 8.75 1.28 -4.07
N ARG A 73 9.91 0.61 -4.10
CA ARG A 73 10.52 0.16 -5.36
C ARG A 73 9.61 -0.75 -6.20
N LEU A 74 8.81 -1.61 -5.55
CA LEU A 74 7.86 -2.48 -6.24
C LEU A 74 6.70 -1.72 -6.90
N ALA A 75 6.45 -0.45 -6.55
CA ALA A 75 5.46 0.38 -7.23
C ALA A 75 5.78 0.54 -8.73
N GLU A 76 7.06 0.63 -9.11
CA GLU A 76 7.49 0.70 -10.51
C GLU A 76 7.07 -0.55 -11.31
N ALA A 77 6.99 -1.69 -10.64
CA ALA A 77 6.58 -2.97 -11.22
C ALA A 77 5.15 -3.38 -10.80
N TYR A 78 4.34 -2.43 -10.32
CA TYR A 78 3.00 -2.68 -9.79
C TYR A 78 2.13 -3.52 -10.73
N THR A 79 2.07 -3.17 -12.02
CA THR A 79 1.26 -3.92 -13.00
C THR A 79 1.64 -5.39 -13.06
N ARG A 80 2.94 -5.70 -12.97
CA ARG A 80 3.42 -7.08 -13.00
C ARG A 80 3.14 -7.78 -11.68
N LEU A 81 3.34 -7.11 -10.55
CA LEU A 81 3.01 -7.64 -9.23
C LEU A 81 1.52 -7.95 -9.09
N ALA A 82 0.65 -7.02 -9.51
CA ALA A 82 -0.79 -7.19 -9.54
C ALA A 82 -1.19 -8.39 -10.40
N TYR A 83 -0.60 -8.52 -11.59
CA TYR A 83 -0.86 -9.66 -12.46
C TYR A 83 -0.48 -11.01 -11.80
N GLU A 84 0.69 -11.10 -11.17
CA GLU A 84 1.10 -12.33 -10.48
C GLU A 84 0.17 -12.68 -9.30
N LEU A 85 -0.23 -11.67 -8.51
CA LEU A 85 -1.14 -11.86 -7.39
C LEU A 85 -2.57 -12.26 -7.83
N GLU A 86 -3.08 -11.63 -8.89
CA GLU A 86 -4.42 -11.90 -9.43
C GLU A 86 -4.55 -13.34 -9.98
N ARG A 87 -3.45 -13.91 -10.51
CA ARG A 87 -3.43 -15.31 -10.95
C ARG A 87 -3.71 -16.29 -9.82
N ASP A 88 -3.40 -15.90 -8.59
CA ASP A 88 -3.62 -16.68 -7.38
C ASP A 88 -4.86 -16.19 -6.61
N GLY A 89 -5.69 -15.31 -7.20
CA GLY A 89 -6.92 -14.79 -6.61
C GLY A 89 -6.73 -13.66 -5.58
N MET A 90 -5.52 -13.11 -5.48
CA MET A 90 -5.17 -12.03 -4.56
C MET A 90 -5.26 -10.68 -5.26
N ARG A 91 -5.51 -9.61 -4.49
CA ARG A 91 -5.54 -8.23 -5.00
C ARG A 91 -4.27 -7.49 -4.59
N CYS A 92 -3.76 -6.65 -5.48
CA CYS A 92 -2.70 -5.70 -5.16
C CYS A 92 -3.29 -4.29 -5.06
N VAL A 93 -2.90 -3.54 -4.04
CA VAL A 93 -3.31 -2.14 -3.84
C VAL A 93 -2.05 -1.29 -3.80
N LEU A 94 -2.01 -0.29 -4.68
CA LEU A 94 -1.02 0.78 -4.61
C LEU A 94 -1.52 1.86 -3.66
N LEU A 95 -0.78 2.12 -2.57
CA LEU A 95 -1.13 3.09 -1.54
C LEU A 95 -0.36 4.39 -1.75
N GLY A 96 -1.07 5.49 -1.95
CA GLY A 96 -0.49 6.80 -2.23
C GLY A 96 -0.63 7.22 -3.70
N ASP A 97 -0.46 8.52 -3.96
CA ASP A 97 -0.44 9.05 -5.31
C ASP A 97 0.97 8.85 -5.91
N PRO A 98 1.12 8.25 -7.11
CA PRO A 98 2.42 8.16 -7.79
C PRO A 98 2.96 9.53 -8.22
N HIS A 99 2.23 10.62 -7.94
CA HIS A 99 2.63 12.00 -8.19
C HIS A 99 2.27 12.87 -6.98
N PRO A 100 3.24 13.46 -6.25
CA PRO A 100 2.94 14.54 -5.33
C PRO A 100 2.67 15.82 -6.14
N THR A 101 1.52 15.88 -6.82
CA THR A 101 1.00 17.18 -7.27
C THR A 101 0.28 17.81 -6.10
N THR A 102 1.04 18.61 -5.35
CA THR A 102 0.59 19.78 -4.59
C THR A 102 -0.93 20.03 -4.67
N ARG A 103 -1.69 19.45 -3.75
CA ARG A 103 -2.95 20.06 -3.31
C ARG A 103 -2.68 20.91 -2.08
N HIS A 104 -1.90 21.97 -2.29
CA HIS A 104 -2.05 23.15 -1.47
C HIS A 104 -3.44 23.71 -1.80
N GLY A 105 -4.33 23.66 -0.81
CA GLY A 105 -5.69 24.16 -0.92
C GLY A 105 -5.71 25.60 -1.43
N HIS A 106 -6.19 25.79 -2.66
CA HIS A 106 -6.68 27.08 -3.11
C HIS A 106 -8.19 27.09 -2.87
N VAL A 107 -8.59 27.33 -1.63
CA VAL A 107 -9.94 27.79 -1.33
C VAL A 107 -10.01 29.23 -1.83
N LEU A 108 -10.39 29.40 -3.10
CA LEU A 108 -10.89 30.67 -3.58
C LEU A 108 -12.17 30.95 -2.81
N SER A 109 -12.02 31.73 -1.74
CA SER A 109 -13.13 32.35 -1.03
C SER A 109 -13.81 33.32 -1.98
N GLY A 110 -14.80 32.83 -2.71
CA GLY A 110 -15.82 33.66 -3.31
C GLY A 110 -16.77 34.10 -2.21
N LEU A 111 -16.87 35.41 -1.96
CA LEU A 111 -18.07 36.18 -1.61
C LEU A 111 -17.65 37.50 -0.96
N GLY A 112 -17.73 38.57 -1.75
CA GLY A 112 -17.48 39.93 -1.32
C GLY A 112 -18.17 40.96 -2.20
N SER A 113 -19.37 40.65 -2.70
CA SER A 113 -20.26 41.68 -3.23
C SER A 113 -20.96 42.35 -2.06
N ARG A 114 -20.58 43.60 -1.75
CA ARG A 114 -21.46 44.68 -1.24
C ARG A 114 -20.62 45.88 -0.83
N SER A 115 -20.64 46.92 -1.64
CA SER A 115 -20.94 48.32 -1.27
C SER A 115 -21.12 49.12 -2.55
#